data_AF-A0A106QCY6-F1
#
_entry.id   AF-A0A106QCY6-F1
#
_cell.length_a   1.000
_cell.length_b   1.000
_cell.length_c   1.000
_cell.angle_alpha   90.00
_cell.angle_beta   90.00
_cell.angle_gamma   90.00
#
_symmetry.space_group_name_H-M   'P 1'
#
loop_
_entity.id
_entity.type
_entity.pdbx_description
1 polymer ?
#
loop_
_entity_poly.entity_id
_entity_poly.type
_entity_poly.pdbx_seq_one_letter_code
_entity_poly.pdbx_strand_id
1 'polypeptide(L)'
;MPDRYQSGSTSSLTELFMAISAFVILVFAFISVGGAVIAYRTYRGREAAPAATVPAEASCAVAQPEFKATPILSSYETRLFLQLTEIFPDAWVFPQVSMAALMNPNVKRRHHKAFWASLSKIVQKRVDFAVYRANLTLLAVVELDDGSHDNPKQKAKDQDRDSLLASVGIPVVRFDTRQWPDKKTIRAALSQYLTEPLTQQANIDAIGLADQASALIGLEPVLSVGSRRRRALAQCAS
;
A
#
# COMPACT_ATOMS: atom_id res chain seq x y z
N MET A 1 -99.83 -33.57 19.31
CA MET A 1 -98.92 -34.56 18.69
C MET A 1 -97.58 -33.87 18.49
N PRO A 2 -96.45 -34.40 19.01
CA PRO A 2 -95.17 -33.72 18.91
C PRO A 2 -94.40 -34.09 17.64
N ASP A 3 -93.77 -33.07 17.06
CA ASP A 3 -92.79 -33.14 15.98
C ASP A 3 -91.54 -33.90 16.38
N ARG A 4 -91.15 -34.87 15.55
CA ARG A 4 -89.95 -35.69 15.73
C ARG A 4 -88.77 -34.97 15.08
N TYR A 5 -88.06 -34.14 15.87
CA TYR A 5 -86.78 -33.54 15.51
C TYR A 5 -85.75 -34.65 15.21
N GLN A 6 -85.45 -34.86 13.93
CA GLN A 6 -84.40 -35.79 13.53
C GLN A 6 -83.04 -35.19 13.89
N SER A 7 -82.33 -35.86 14.81
CA SER A 7 -80.93 -35.61 15.10
C SER A 7 -80.09 -35.93 13.85
N GLY A 8 -79.68 -34.89 13.12
CA GLY A 8 -78.78 -35.02 11.98
C GLY A 8 -77.46 -35.65 12.38
N SER A 9 -77.00 -36.58 11.55
CA SER A 9 -75.74 -37.31 11.61
C SER A 9 -74.53 -36.37 11.72
N THR A 10 -74.10 -36.08 12.95
CA THR A 10 -72.86 -35.33 13.25
C THR A 10 -71.60 -36.19 13.11
N SER A 11 -71.75 -37.51 13.04
CA SER A 11 -70.64 -38.47 12.96
C SER A 11 -69.89 -38.43 11.63
N SER A 12 -70.55 -38.15 10.50
CA SER A 12 -69.91 -38.14 9.17
C SER A 12 -68.90 -36.99 8.98
N LEU A 13 -69.18 -35.80 9.53
CA LEU A 13 -68.30 -34.65 9.39
C LEU A 13 -67.08 -34.77 10.30
N THR A 14 -67.26 -35.24 11.54
CA THR A 14 -66.14 -35.48 12.46
C THR A 14 -65.20 -36.57 11.94
N GLU A 15 -65.73 -37.65 11.36
CA GLU A 15 -64.94 -38.70 10.70
C GLU A 15 -64.09 -38.13 9.55
N LEU A 16 -64.68 -37.28 8.72
CA LEU A 16 -63.97 -36.65 7.59
C LEU A 16 -62.88 -35.67 8.06
N PHE A 17 -63.15 -34.85 9.07
CA PHE A 17 -62.16 -33.94 9.65
C PHE A 17 -61.01 -34.70 10.32
N MET A 18 -61.31 -35.80 11.04
CA MET A 18 -60.30 -36.66 11.64
C MET A 18 -59.44 -37.34 10.56
N ALA A 19 -60.04 -37.84 9.47
CA ALA A 19 -59.29 -38.44 8.36
C ALA A 19 -58.38 -37.43 7.63
N ILE A 20 -58.85 -36.21 7.37
CA ILE A 20 -58.05 -35.16 6.74
C ILE A 20 -56.89 -34.74 7.66
N SER A 21 -57.16 -34.55 8.96
CA SER A 21 -56.11 -34.18 9.92
C SER A 21 -55.05 -35.28 10.05
N ALA A 22 -55.45 -36.56 10.07
CA ALA A 22 -54.52 -37.69 10.09
C ALA A 22 -53.66 -37.76 8.82
N PHE A 23 -54.26 -37.49 7.65
CA PHE A 23 -53.52 -37.44 6.39
C PHE A 23 -52.49 -36.30 6.36
N VAL A 24 -52.88 -35.10 6.82
CA VAL A 24 -51.98 -33.94 6.91
C VAL A 24 -50.82 -34.22 7.87
N ILE A 25 -51.11 -34.80 9.05
CA ILE A 25 -50.07 -35.19 10.02
C ILE A 25 -49.09 -36.20 9.42
N LEU A 26 -49.59 -37.20 8.67
CA LEU A 26 -48.74 -38.17 7.99
C LEU A 26 -47.85 -37.49 6.94
N VAL A 27 -48.37 -36.57 6.13
CA VAL A 27 -47.56 -35.84 5.14
C VAL A 27 -46.44 -35.02 5.82
N PHE A 28 -46.75 -34.30 6.90
CA PHE A 28 -45.74 -33.55 7.66
C PHE A 28 -44.71 -34.46 8.34
N ALA A 29 -45.13 -35.63 8.84
CA ALA A 29 -44.22 -36.65 9.38
C ALA A 29 -43.26 -37.18 8.29
N PHE A 30 -43.76 -37.46 7.08
CA PHE A 30 -42.91 -37.90 5.97
C PHE A 30 -41.93 -36.81 5.50
N ILE A 31 -42.35 -35.55 5.44
CA ILE A 31 -41.48 -34.42 5.07
C ILE A 31 -40.41 -34.18 6.13
N SER A 32 -40.77 -34.22 7.42
CA SER A 32 -39.82 -34.04 8.52
C SER A 32 -38.80 -35.18 8.61
N VAL A 33 -39.22 -36.44 8.47
CA VAL A 33 -38.32 -37.59 8.45
C VAL A 33 -37.46 -37.60 7.18
N GLY A 34 -38.02 -37.32 6.01
CA GLY A 34 -37.27 -37.21 4.75
C GLY A 34 -36.21 -36.11 4.80
N GLY A 35 -36.57 -34.94 5.33
CA GLY A 35 -35.65 -33.82 5.57
C GLY A 35 -34.54 -34.19 6.55
N ALA A 36 -34.87 -34.87 7.66
CA ALA A 36 -33.90 -35.34 8.64
C ALA A 36 -32.94 -36.39 8.05
N VAL A 37 -33.41 -37.30 7.20
CA VAL A 37 -32.55 -38.28 6.52
C VAL A 37 -31.61 -37.62 5.52
N ILE A 38 -32.07 -36.64 4.73
CA ILE A 38 -31.23 -35.88 3.80
C ILE A 38 -30.19 -35.05 4.58
N ALA A 39 -30.60 -34.39 5.65
CA ALA A 39 -29.71 -33.65 6.55
C ALA A 39 -28.69 -34.58 7.21
N TYR A 40 -29.11 -35.75 7.68
CA TYR A 40 -28.23 -36.74 8.29
C TYR A 40 -27.23 -37.33 7.29
N ARG A 41 -27.64 -37.59 6.03
CA ARG A 41 -26.74 -38.06 4.97
C ARG A 41 -25.73 -36.99 4.53
N THR A 42 -26.15 -35.73 4.47
CA THR A 42 -25.25 -34.60 4.14
C THR A 42 -24.29 -34.28 5.29
N TYR A 43 -24.76 -34.34 6.54
CA TYR A 43 -23.93 -34.21 7.73
C TYR A 43 -22.90 -35.35 7.82
N ARG A 44 -23.34 -36.60 7.66
CA ARG A 44 -22.47 -37.78 7.71
C ARG A 44 -21.48 -37.86 6.54
N GLY A 45 -21.83 -37.31 5.37
CA GLY A 45 -20.91 -37.19 4.22
C GLY A 45 -19.76 -36.20 4.45
N ARG A 46 -19.92 -35.28 5.41
CA ARG A 46 -18.85 -34.37 5.86
C ARG A 46 -17.89 -35.02 6.88
N GLU A 47 -18.40 -35.94 7.71
CA GLU A 47 -17.59 -36.65 8.71
C GLU A 47 -16.89 -37.90 8.15
N ALA A 48 -17.36 -38.47 7.04
CA ALA A 48 -16.79 -39.66 6.41
C ALA A 48 -15.85 -39.38 5.21
N ALA A 49 -15.41 -38.13 5.03
CA ALA A 49 -14.23 -37.90 4.21
C ALA A 49 -13.02 -38.47 4.97
N PRO A 50 -12.30 -39.48 4.45
CA PRO A 50 -11.09 -39.94 5.10
C PRO A 50 -10.17 -38.73 5.25
N ALA A 51 -9.68 -38.51 6.47
CA ALA A 51 -8.61 -37.57 6.71
C ALA A 51 -7.53 -37.88 5.68
N ALA A 52 -7.40 -37.01 4.67
CA ALA A 52 -6.28 -37.06 3.77
C ALA A 52 -5.07 -37.00 4.69
N THR A 53 -4.31 -38.10 4.74
CA THR A 53 -3.01 -38.14 5.37
C THR A 53 -2.25 -36.97 4.80
N VAL A 54 -2.15 -35.90 5.59
CA VAL A 54 -1.31 -34.76 5.26
C VAL A 54 0.07 -35.38 5.15
N PRO A 55 0.70 -35.40 3.95
CA PRO A 55 2.06 -35.91 3.87
C PRO A 55 2.89 -35.10 4.85
N ALA A 56 3.47 -35.80 5.82
CA ALA A 56 4.42 -35.25 6.75
C ALA A 56 5.52 -34.56 5.95
N GLU A 57 5.68 -33.26 6.20
CA GLU A 57 6.95 -32.54 6.05
C GLU A 57 7.53 -32.45 4.63
N ALA A 58 6.74 -31.94 3.68
CA ALA A 58 7.35 -31.09 2.65
C ALA A 58 7.57 -29.70 3.27
N SER A 59 8.68 -29.53 3.99
CA SER A 59 9.22 -28.22 4.30
C SER A 59 9.36 -27.48 2.97
N CYS A 60 8.41 -26.58 2.68
CA CYS A 60 8.57 -25.56 1.67
C CYS A 60 9.63 -24.62 2.21
N ALA A 61 10.91 -25.02 2.08
CA ALA A 61 12.03 -24.14 2.28
C ALA A 61 11.83 -23.03 1.25
N VAL A 62 11.25 -21.91 1.68
CA VAL A 62 11.19 -20.69 0.89
C VAL A 62 12.66 -20.39 0.61
N ALA A 63 13.09 -20.66 -0.61
CA ALA A 63 14.44 -20.37 -1.05
C ALA A 63 14.71 -18.92 -0.68
N GLN A 64 15.76 -18.69 0.11
CA GLN A 64 16.13 -17.34 0.48
C GLN A 64 16.35 -16.57 -0.83
N PRO A 65 15.72 -15.39 -1.00
CA PRO A 65 15.91 -14.63 -2.22
C PRO A 65 17.39 -14.36 -2.42
N GLU A 66 17.91 -14.76 -3.57
CA GLU A 66 19.31 -14.53 -3.93
C GLU A 66 19.47 -13.06 -4.33
N PHE A 67 20.40 -12.37 -3.69
CA PHE A 67 20.68 -10.96 -3.98
C PHE A 67 22.12 -10.80 -4.47
N LYS A 68 22.29 -9.95 -5.47
CA LYS A 68 23.60 -9.55 -5.98
C LYS A 68 23.86 -8.09 -5.64
N ALA A 69 25.07 -7.79 -5.16
CA ALA A 69 25.52 -6.41 -5.00
C ALA A 69 25.61 -5.71 -6.35
N THR A 70 25.10 -4.48 -6.42
CA THR A 70 25.17 -3.62 -7.60
C THR A 70 25.79 -2.28 -7.22
N PRO A 71 26.48 -1.60 -8.16
CA PRO A 71 26.93 -0.23 -7.94
C PRO A 71 25.75 0.68 -7.59
N ILE A 72 26.02 1.68 -6.74
CA ILE A 72 25.00 2.68 -6.37
C ILE A 72 24.54 3.49 -7.59
N LEU A 73 25.44 3.80 -8.54
CA LEU A 73 25.12 4.60 -9.71
C LEU A 73 25.47 3.85 -11.00
N SER A 74 24.70 4.09 -12.06
CA SER A 74 25.07 3.70 -13.42
C SER A 74 26.30 4.48 -13.92
N SER A 75 26.88 4.08 -15.06
CA SER A 75 28.04 4.80 -15.63
C SER A 75 27.70 6.24 -16.02
N TYR A 76 26.50 6.48 -16.54
CA TYR A 76 26.03 7.83 -16.88
C TYR A 76 25.75 8.64 -15.61
N GLU A 77 25.05 8.07 -14.64
CA GLU A 77 24.82 8.72 -13.34
C GLU A 77 26.14 9.09 -12.65
N THR A 78 27.12 8.17 -12.64
CA THR A 78 28.44 8.41 -12.05
C THR A 78 29.13 9.59 -12.71
N ARG A 79 29.09 9.67 -14.05
CA ARG A 79 29.69 10.78 -14.80
C ARG A 79 29.02 12.11 -14.47
N LEU A 80 27.68 12.15 -14.42
CA LEU A 80 26.95 13.37 -14.08
C LEU A 80 27.20 13.78 -12.62
N PHE A 81 27.21 12.83 -11.68
CA PHE A 81 27.50 13.08 -10.27
C PHE A 81 28.85 13.78 -10.07
N LEU A 82 29.90 13.28 -10.73
CA LEU A 82 31.23 13.90 -10.68
C LEU A 82 31.23 15.30 -11.30
N GLN A 83 30.51 15.52 -12.40
CA GLN A 83 30.38 16.86 -12.98
C GLN A 83 29.63 17.83 -12.06
N LEU A 84 28.52 17.40 -11.45
CA LEU A 84 27.74 18.24 -10.55
C LEU A 84 28.56 18.67 -9.32
N THR A 85 29.28 17.73 -8.70
CA THR A 85 30.14 18.01 -7.54
C THR A 85 31.33 18.89 -7.89
N GLU A 86 31.91 18.74 -9.08
CA GLU A 86 32.99 19.62 -9.55
C GLU A 86 32.48 21.04 -9.86
N ILE A 87 31.31 21.18 -10.51
CA ILE A 87 30.79 22.48 -10.94
C ILE A 87 30.27 23.31 -9.75
N PHE A 88 29.73 22.63 -8.73
CA PHE A 88 29.10 23.23 -7.55
C PHE A 88 29.71 22.69 -6.25
N PRO A 89 30.95 23.10 -5.91
CA PRO A 89 31.65 22.57 -4.73
C PRO A 89 30.97 22.91 -3.39
N ASP A 90 30.19 24.00 -3.35
CA ASP A 90 29.48 24.44 -2.15
C ASP A 90 28.05 23.86 -2.03
N ALA A 91 27.65 23.00 -2.97
CA ALA A 91 26.36 22.34 -2.98
C ALA A 91 26.50 20.87 -2.56
N TRP A 92 25.46 20.35 -1.91
CA TRP A 92 25.35 18.92 -1.63
C TRP A 92 24.58 18.23 -2.76
N VAL A 93 25.12 17.14 -3.27
CA VAL A 93 24.48 16.31 -4.29
C VAL A 93 24.20 14.95 -3.69
N PHE A 94 22.92 14.58 -3.58
CA PHE A 94 22.50 13.28 -3.09
C PHE A 94 21.98 12.42 -4.25
N PRO A 95 22.61 11.28 -4.55
CA PRO A 95 22.13 10.36 -5.57
C PRO A 95 20.96 9.49 -5.08
N GLN A 96 20.11 9.05 -6.02
CA GLN A 96 19.04 8.05 -5.83
C GLN A 96 18.06 8.33 -4.67
N VAL A 97 17.71 9.60 -4.51
CA VAL A 97 16.87 10.05 -3.39
C VAL A 97 15.42 9.62 -3.59
N SER A 98 14.83 9.01 -2.57
CA SER A 98 13.41 8.66 -2.59
C SER A 98 12.56 9.92 -2.62
N MET A 99 11.50 9.95 -3.44
CA MET A 99 10.53 11.05 -3.41
C MET A 99 9.85 11.19 -2.04
N ALA A 100 9.71 10.10 -1.28
CA ALA A 100 9.17 10.15 0.08
C ALA A 100 10.10 10.87 1.09
N ALA A 101 11.37 11.10 0.74
CA ALA A 101 12.28 11.96 1.52
C ALA A 101 12.16 13.44 1.15
N LEU A 102 11.61 13.76 -0.03
CA LEU A 102 11.49 15.13 -0.55
C LEU A 102 10.11 15.75 -0.29
N MET A 103 9.07 14.92 -0.20
CA MET A 103 7.69 15.39 -0.05
C MET A 103 6.85 14.44 0.81
N ASN A 104 5.78 14.96 1.38
CA ASN A 104 4.79 14.21 2.14
C ASN A 104 3.38 14.46 1.62
N PRO A 105 2.45 13.49 1.78
CA PRO A 105 1.04 13.73 1.49
C PRO A 105 0.50 14.93 2.27
N ASN A 106 -0.20 15.84 1.58
CA ASN A 106 -0.97 16.91 2.22
C ASN A 106 -2.30 16.38 2.80
N VAL A 107 -2.21 15.29 3.57
CA VAL A 107 -3.34 14.64 4.24
C VAL A 107 -2.90 14.37 5.67
N LYS A 108 -3.73 14.73 6.66
CA LYS A 108 -3.41 14.45 8.07
C LYS A 108 -3.29 12.93 8.29
N ARG A 109 -2.25 12.49 8.99
CA ARG A 109 -1.99 11.06 9.29
C ARG A 109 -3.17 10.32 9.94
N ARG A 110 -4.01 11.04 10.71
CA ARG A 110 -5.25 10.49 11.29
C ARG A 110 -6.20 9.90 10.24
N HIS A 111 -6.14 10.39 9.00
CA HIS A 111 -6.89 9.87 7.86
C HIS A 111 -6.12 8.72 7.21
N HIS A 112 -5.89 7.65 7.99
CA HIS A 112 -4.97 6.56 7.69
C HIS A 112 -5.06 6.07 6.24
N LYS A 113 -6.26 5.69 5.76
CA LYS A 113 -6.46 5.17 4.40
C LYS A 113 -6.03 6.16 3.31
N ALA A 114 -6.43 7.42 3.43
CA ALA A 114 -6.11 8.45 2.44
C ALA A 114 -4.62 8.84 2.49
N PHE A 115 -4.04 8.92 3.69
CA PHE A 115 -2.62 9.18 3.88
C PHE A 115 -1.75 8.11 3.20
N TRP A 116 -2.00 6.83 3.50
CA TRP A 116 -1.23 5.73 2.91
C TRP A 116 -1.47 5.55 1.41
N ALA A 117 -2.68 5.83 0.92
CA ALA A 117 -2.98 5.83 -0.51
C ALA A 117 -2.21 6.93 -1.28
N SER A 118 -1.95 8.07 -0.66
CA SER A 118 -1.10 9.11 -1.24
C SER A 118 0.39 8.78 -1.09
N LEU A 119 0.80 8.26 0.07
CA LEU A 119 2.21 7.91 0.33
C LEU A 119 2.69 6.78 -0.60
N SER A 120 1.83 5.79 -0.90
CA SER A 120 2.17 4.70 -1.82
C SER A 120 2.53 5.19 -3.23
N LYS A 121 2.05 6.36 -3.64
CA LYS A 121 2.40 6.97 -4.93
C LYS A 121 3.86 7.41 -5.00
N ILE A 122 4.49 7.75 -3.89
CA ILE A 122 5.85 8.34 -3.88
C ILE A 122 6.93 7.39 -3.33
N VAL A 123 6.58 6.43 -2.48
CA VAL A 123 7.58 5.56 -1.80
C VAL A 123 8.40 4.68 -2.75
N GLN A 124 7.82 4.28 -3.89
CA GLN A 124 8.52 3.48 -4.89
C GLN A 124 9.30 4.32 -5.90
N LYS A 125 9.15 5.66 -5.85
CA LYS A 125 9.78 6.57 -6.80
C LYS A 125 11.08 7.15 -6.23
N ARG A 126 12.04 7.34 -7.13
CA ARG A 126 13.33 7.97 -6.84
C ARG A 126 13.62 9.01 -7.90
N VAL A 127 14.39 10.02 -7.52
CA VAL A 127 15.04 10.95 -8.44
C VAL A 127 16.52 10.58 -8.54
N ASP A 128 17.13 10.78 -9.70
CA ASP A 128 18.54 10.42 -9.90
C ASP A 128 19.46 11.24 -9.00
N PHE A 129 19.23 12.55 -8.92
CA PHE A 129 19.96 13.44 -8.01
C PHE A 129 19.05 14.49 -7.39
N ALA A 130 19.30 14.80 -6.12
CA ALA A 130 18.77 15.97 -5.46
C ALA A 130 19.92 16.91 -5.08
N VAL A 131 19.87 18.15 -5.56
CA VAL A 131 20.90 19.16 -5.34
C VAL A 131 20.42 20.12 -4.26
N TYR A 132 21.27 20.36 -3.27
CA TYR A 132 20.98 21.16 -2.10
C TYR A 132 22.02 22.25 -1.91
N ARG A 133 21.61 23.37 -1.31
CA ARG A 133 22.54 24.38 -0.78
C ARG A 133 23.35 23.81 0.39
N ALA A 134 24.43 24.50 0.77
CA ALA A 134 25.21 24.20 1.97
C ALA A 134 24.35 24.04 3.25
N ASN A 135 23.24 24.78 3.36
CA ASN A 135 22.30 24.73 4.49
C ASN A 135 21.21 23.64 4.38
N LEU A 136 21.36 22.67 3.45
CA LEU A 136 20.38 21.60 3.19
C LEU A 136 18.99 22.07 2.73
N THR A 137 18.94 23.20 2.03
CA THR A 137 17.76 23.59 1.24
C THR A 137 17.78 22.93 -0.13
N LEU A 138 16.71 22.20 -0.48
CA LEU A 138 16.57 21.60 -1.81
C LEU A 138 16.49 22.70 -2.88
N LEU A 139 17.37 22.62 -3.87
CA LEU A 139 17.42 23.56 -4.99
C LEU A 139 16.64 23.04 -6.20
N ALA A 140 16.97 21.82 -6.60
CA ALA A 140 16.39 21.16 -7.76
C ALA A 140 16.65 19.67 -7.66
N VAL A 141 15.83 18.90 -8.35
CA VAL A 141 16.14 17.51 -8.69
C VAL A 141 16.68 17.47 -10.12
N VAL A 142 17.66 16.60 -10.36
CA VAL A 142 18.26 16.39 -11.67
C VAL A 142 18.00 14.95 -12.10
N GLU A 143 17.53 14.77 -13.33
CA GLU A 143 17.18 13.45 -13.91
C GLU A 143 17.96 13.26 -15.22
N LEU A 144 18.42 12.03 -15.46
CA LEU A 144 19.02 11.61 -16.73
C LEU A 144 17.95 10.97 -17.61
N ASP A 145 17.83 11.48 -18.83
CA ASP A 145 16.92 10.96 -19.84
C ASP A 145 17.73 10.08 -20.81
N ASP A 146 17.45 8.78 -20.83
CA ASP A 146 17.89 7.94 -21.94
C ASP A 146 16.81 7.98 -23.01
N GLY A 147 17.20 8.21 -24.27
CA GLY A 147 16.25 8.34 -25.37
C GLY A 147 15.42 7.09 -25.68
N SER A 148 15.33 6.11 -24.77
CA SER A 148 14.65 4.82 -24.91
C SER A 148 13.12 4.87 -24.71
N HIS A 149 12.52 6.06 -24.78
CA HIS A 149 11.14 6.33 -24.38
C HIS A 149 10.05 6.08 -25.45
N ASP A 150 10.14 5.01 -26.23
CA ASP A 150 9.02 4.57 -27.09
C ASP A 150 7.99 3.68 -26.36
N ASN A 151 8.12 3.51 -25.03
CA ASN A 151 7.16 2.77 -24.23
C ASN A 151 6.12 3.70 -23.57
N PRO A 152 4.83 3.65 -23.96
CA PRO A 152 3.77 4.46 -23.36
C PRO A 152 3.64 4.31 -21.84
N LYS A 153 3.96 3.12 -21.28
CA LYS A 153 3.89 2.88 -19.84
C LYS A 153 4.97 3.65 -19.07
N GLN A 154 6.18 3.75 -19.64
CA GLN A 154 7.26 4.51 -18.99
C GLN A 154 6.95 6.00 -19.05
N LYS A 155 6.52 6.49 -20.21
CA LYS A 155 6.06 7.87 -20.37
C LYS A 155 4.97 8.26 -19.37
N ALA A 156 3.99 7.39 -19.12
CA ALA A 156 2.96 7.64 -18.12
C ALA A 156 3.52 7.72 -16.68
N LYS A 157 4.50 6.89 -16.33
CA LYS A 157 5.17 6.95 -15.01
C LYS A 157 6.00 8.21 -14.85
N ASP A 158 6.71 8.62 -15.90
CA ASP A 158 7.50 9.85 -15.91
C ASP A 158 6.61 11.08 -15.76
N GLN A 159 5.49 11.12 -16.49
CA GLN A 159 4.48 12.17 -16.36
C GLN A 159 3.87 12.22 -14.94
N ASP A 160 3.59 11.07 -14.32
CA ASP A 160 3.08 11.01 -12.94
C ASP A 160 4.14 11.51 -11.93
N ARG A 161 5.41 11.14 -12.10
CA ARG A 161 6.52 11.66 -11.30
C ARG A 161 6.63 13.19 -11.43
N ASP A 162 6.61 13.71 -12.65
CA ASP A 162 6.74 15.14 -12.93
C ASP A 162 5.59 15.93 -12.34
N SER A 163 4.37 15.42 -12.49
CA SER A 163 3.17 16.04 -11.94
C SER A 163 3.25 16.14 -10.42
N LEU A 164 3.80 15.12 -9.74
CA LEU A 164 4.00 15.13 -8.30
C LEU A 164 5.07 16.14 -7.86
N LEU A 165 6.22 16.18 -8.53
CA LEU A 165 7.29 17.16 -8.23
C LEU A 165 6.82 18.60 -8.46
N ALA A 166 6.13 18.84 -9.58
CA ALA A 166 5.54 20.14 -9.88
C ALA A 166 4.48 20.56 -8.84
N SER A 167 3.67 19.62 -8.35
CA SER A 167 2.62 19.91 -7.37
C SER A 167 3.14 20.46 -6.03
N VAL A 168 4.41 20.22 -5.71
CA VAL A 168 5.07 20.74 -4.50
C VAL A 168 6.13 21.81 -4.82
N GLY A 169 6.17 22.29 -6.06
CA GLY A 169 7.08 23.36 -6.49
C GLY A 169 8.55 22.97 -6.53
N ILE A 170 8.88 21.67 -6.66
CA ILE A 170 10.28 21.22 -6.76
C ILE A 170 10.74 21.36 -8.22
N PRO A 171 11.78 22.16 -8.51
CA PRO A 171 12.31 22.29 -9.86
C PRO A 171 12.96 21.00 -10.35
N VAL A 172 12.70 20.64 -11.61
CA VAL A 172 13.27 19.47 -12.28
C VAL A 172 14.16 19.92 -13.43
N VAL A 173 15.42 19.49 -13.42
CA VAL A 173 16.37 19.72 -14.51
C VAL A 173 16.69 18.38 -15.18
N ARG A 174 16.57 18.32 -16.50
CA ARG A 174 16.79 17.10 -17.27
C ARG A 174 17.98 17.24 -18.21
N PHE A 175 18.77 16.18 -18.30
CA PHE A 175 19.85 16.07 -19.27
C PHE A 175 19.69 14.81 -20.11
N ASP A 176 19.72 14.98 -21.44
CA ASP A 176 19.66 13.87 -22.39
C ASP A 176 21.03 13.20 -22.49
N THR A 177 21.09 11.90 -22.20
CA THR A 177 22.32 11.11 -22.26
C THR A 177 22.87 10.97 -23.69
N ARG A 178 22.03 11.11 -24.73
CA ARG A 178 22.43 11.10 -26.16
C ARG A 178 23.19 12.37 -26.54
N GLN A 179 22.92 13.47 -25.83
CA GLN A 179 23.57 14.76 -26.01
C GLN A 179 24.17 15.20 -24.68
N TRP A 180 25.27 14.55 -24.31
CA TRP A 180 25.88 14.75 -23.00
C TRP A 180 26.17 16.24 -22.74
N PRO A 181 25.65 16.82 -21.64
CA PRO A 181 25.76 18.25 -21.40
C PRO A 181 27.21 18.62 -21.00
N ASP A 182 27.70 19.74 -21.55
CA ASP A 182 28.96 20.31 -21.12
C ASP A 182 28.80 21.04 -19.76
N LYS A 183 29.93 21.36 -19.11
CA LYS A 183 29.92 22.00 -17.78
C LYS A 183 29.20 23.36 -17.79
N LYS A 184 29.27 24.09 -18.90
CA LYS A 184 28.63 25.41 -19.05
C LYS A 184 27.11 25.29 -19.09
N THR A 185 26.60 24.30 -19.81
CA THR A 185 25.17 23.98 -19.92
C THR A 185 24.62 23.54 -18.57
N ILE A 186 25.32 22.63 -17.88
CA ILE A 186 24.94 22.20 -16.52
C ILE A 186 24.90 23.41 -15.58
N ARG A 187 25.93 24.26 -15.63
CA ARG A 187 26.01 25.48 -14.81
C ARG A 187 24.84 26.41 -15.07
N ALA A 188 24.54 26.72 -16.32
CA ALA A 188 23.46 27.63 -16.70
C ALA A 188 22.08 27.09 -16.29
N ALA A 189 21.85 25.78 -16.43
CA ALA A 189 20.57 25.16 -16.10
C ALA A 189 20.25 25.25 -14.59
N LEU A 190 21.28 25.15 -13.75
CA LEU A 190 21.14 25.14 -12.29
C LEU A 190 21.40 26.50 -11.63
N SER A 191 22.12 27.43 -12.28
CA SER A 191 22.47 28.74 -11.70
C SER A 191 21.27 29.60 -11.36
N GLN A 192 20.17 29.48 -12.13
CA GLN A 192 18.91 30.17 -11.83
C GLN A 192 18.32 29.78 -10.45
N TYR A 193 18.61 28.56 -9.97
CA TYR A 193 18.16 28.10 -8.66
C TYR A 193 19.18 28.41 -7.55
N LEU A 194 20.45 28.61 -7.92
CA LEU A 194 21.53 28.91 -6.97
C LEU A 194 21.57 30.38 -6.53
N THR A 195 21.12 31.29 -7.38
CA THR A 195 21.27 32.74 -7.14
C THR A 195 20.05 33.37 -6.46
N GLU A 196 18.89 32.69 -6.48
CA GLU A 196 17.65 33.23 -5.93
C GLU A 196 17.48 32.93 -4.44
N PRO A 197 17.26 33.96 -3.58
CA PRO A 197 16.76 33.75 -2.23
C PRO A 197 15.26 33.42 -2.33
N LEU A 198 14.93 32.17 -2.64
CA LEU A 198 13.54 31.72 -2.65
C LEU A 198 13.01 31.64 -1.21
N THR A 199 12.41 32.75 -0.75
CA THR A 199 11.30 32.88 0.22
C THR A 199 11.24 31.78 1.30
N GLN A 200 12.36 31.50 1.94
CA GLN A 200 12.49 30.36 2.84
C GLN A 200 11.88 30.62 4.21
N GLN A 201 11.64 31.89 4.54
CA GLN A 201 10.94 32.30 5.76
C GLN A 201 9.51 31.73 5.79
N ALA A 202 8.76 31.79 4.68
CA ALA A 202 7.37 31.33 4.66
C ALA A 202 7.20 29.81 4.86
N ASN A 203 8.16 28.99 4.41
CA ASN A 203 8.02 27.53 4.44
C ASN A 203 8.62 26.91 5.72
N ILE A 204 9.71 27.47 6.24
CA ILE A 204 10.25 27.09 7.57
C ILE A 204 9.29 27.54 8.67
N ASP A 205 8.73 28.76 8.58
CA ASP A 205 7.76 29.26 9.56
C ASP A 205 6.45 28.46 9.52
N ALA A 206 6.00 28.00 8.35
CA ALA A 206 4.82 27.14 8.22
C ALA A 206 5.05 25.72 8.81
N ILE A 207 6.24 25.15 8.63
CA ILE A 207 6.63 23.87 9.23
C ILE A 207 6.78 24.03 10.76
N GLY A 208 7.42 25.11 11.21
CA GLY A 208 7.59 25.44 12.63
C GLY A 208 6.27 25.72 13.35
N LEU A 209 5.31 26.41 12.72
CA LEU A 209 3.97 26.62 13.27
C LEU A 209 3.17 25.31 13.36
N ALA A 210 3.32 24.42 12.38
CA ALA A 210 2.64 23.12 12.39
C ALA A 210 3.17 22.19 13.49
N ASP A 211 4.46 22.29 13.81
CA ASP A 211 5.10 21.53 14.88
C ASP A 211 4.72 22.10 16.27
N GLN A 212 4.71 23.44 16.41
CA GLN A 212 4.26 24.11 17.64
C GLN A 212 2.76 23.93 17.91
N ALA A 213 1.93 23.86 16.87
CA ALA A 213 0.50 23.54 17.00
C ALA A 213 0.28 22.09 17.48
N SER A 214 1.15 21.14 17.15
CA SER A 214 1.11 19.78 17.70
C SER A 214 1.47 19.76 19.19
N ALA A 215 2.43 20.57 19.63
CA ALA A 215 2.85 20.67 21.03
C ALA A 215 1.77 21.28 21.95
N LEU A 216 0.97 22.22 21.45
CA LEU A 216 -0.12 22.85 22.20
C LEU A 216 -1.36 21.95 22.40
N ILE A 217 -1.48 20.85 21.63
CA ILE A 217 -2.64 19.94 21.69
C ILE A 217 -2.36 18.71 22.59
N GLY A 218 -1.17 18.60 23.20
CA GLY A 218 -0.90 17.62 24.26
C GLY A 218 -1.02 16.14 23.84
N LEU A 219 -0.75 15.82 22.57
CA LEU A 219 -0.61 14.43 22.15
C LEU A 219 0.86 14.05 22.16
N GLU A 220 1.30 13.43 23.25
CA GLU A 220 2.62 12.80 23.38
C GLU A 220 2.90 11.87 22.18
N PRO A 221 4.12 11.87 21.63
CA PRO A 221 4.49 10.88 20.62
C PRO A 221 4.59 9.52 21.32
N VAL A 222 3.69 8.60 20.97
CA VAL A 222 3.82 7.18 21.35
C VAL A 222 5.07 6.62 20.70
N LEU A 223 6.20 6.69 21.41
CA LEU A 223 7.36 5.84 21.16
C LEU A 223 7.03 4.43 21.69
N SER A 224 6.50 3.59 20.81
CA SER A 224 6.51 2.14 20.97
C SER A 224 7.20 1.52 19.75
N VAL A 225 8.53 1.61 19.73
CA VAL A 225 9.35 0.73 18.91
C VAL A 225 9.75 -0.41 19.82
N GLY A 226 9.08 -1.55 19.65
CA GLY A 226 9.40 -2.79 20.35
C GLY A 226 10.82 -3.23 20.08
N SER A 227 11.69 -3.10 21.08
CA SER A 227 12.96 -3.80 21.17
C SER A 227 12.70 -5.29 21.43
N ARG A 228 12.40 -6.06 20.39
CA ARG A 228 12.51 -7.53 20.42
C ARG A 228 13.37 -7.99 19.25
N ARG A 229 14.69 -8.01 19.47
CA ARG A 229 15.68 -8.92 18.82
C ARG A 229 17.07 -8.65 19.37
N ARG A 230 17.33 -9.00 20.64
CA ARG A 230 18.67 -9.32 21.18
C ARG A 230 18.52 -10.29 22.36
N ARG A 231 18.19 -11.55 22.06
CA ARG A 231 18.47 -12.75 22.89
C ARG A 231 18.06 -13.99 22.09
N ALA A 232 18.98 -14.46 21.26
CA ALA A 232 19.07 -15.81 20.72
C ALA A 232 20.19 -15.78 19.68
N LEU A 233 21.45 -15.75 20.13
CA LEU A 233 22.69 -16.05 19.39
C LEU A 233 23.84 -15.98 20.40
N ALA A 234 23.78 -16.84 21.42
CA ALA A 234 24.87 -17.13 22.36
C ALA A 234 24.54 -18.45 23.07
N GLN A 235 24.42 -19.52 22.29
CA GLN A 235 24.40 -20.92 22.75
C GLN A 235 24.46 -21.81 21.50
N CYS A 236 25.67 -21.92 20.96
CA CYS A 236 26.16 -22.94 20.02
C CYS A 236 27.65 -22.65 19.81
N ALA A 237 28.43 -22.76 20.89
CA ALA A 237 29.89 -22.80 20.87
C ALA A 237 30.36 -23.20 22.28
N SER A 238 30.22 -24.50 22.58
CA SER A 238 30.92 -25.22 23.65
C SER A 238 30.71 -26.71 23.42
#